data_AF-A0A947KVA3-F1
#
_entry.id   AF-A0A947KVA3-F1
#
_cell.length_a   1.000
_cell.length_b   1.000
_cell.length_c   1.000
_cell.angle_alpha   90.00
_cell.angle_beta   90.00
_cell.angle_gamma   90.00
#
_symmetry.space_group_name_H-M   'P 1'
#
loop_
_entity.id
_entity.type
_entity.pdbx_description
1 polymer ?
#
loop_
_entity_poly.entity_id
_entity_poly.type
_entity_poly.pdbx_seq_one_letter_code
_entity_poly.pdbx_strand_id
1 'polypeptide(L)'
;MFERFGLKRKLSQDEEIKNSLKKAEKICNELIGHSLKPLDISGYNYTADEAIEELGLDDGLVHQLVEDYVIQILKSKSVFHNHIEDLKKARQENTILDYTPLRELAHKNLGVARNLRIKDAQKILDELMTKDDLEYLSVCLEVLEACAIKLKPKCAYNTMKLIEIKNSI
;
A
#
# COMPACT_ATOMS: atom_id res chain seq x y z
N MET A 1 37.12 -7.48 26.80
CA MET A 1 37.42 -8.85 26.34
C MET A 1 36.18 -9.33 25.59
N PHE A 2 36.33 -9.53 24.27
CA PHE A 2 35.32 -9.79 23.22
C PHE A 2 34.56 -8.58 22.64
N GLU A 3 35.31 -7.65 22.05
CA GLU A 3 34.95 -7.15 20.72
C GLU A 3 35.58 -8.11 19.70
N ARG A 4 34.79 -8.93 18.99
CA ARG A 4 35.16 -9.59 17.72
C ARG A 4 33.96 -10.35 17.17
N PHE A 5 33.72 -10.15 15.87
CA PHE A 5 32.66 -10.71 15.02
C PHE A 5 31.32 -9.96 15.04
N GLY A 6 31.22 -8.97 14.16
CA GLY A 6 29.97 -8.35 13.72
C GLY A 6 29.09 -9.31 12.91
N LEU A 7 28.65 -10.40 13.54
CA LEU A 7 27.52 -11.21 13.07
C LEU A 7 26.25 -10.42 13.41
N LYS A 8 25.77 -9.60 12.47
CA LYS A 8 24.36 -9.17 12.51
C LYS A 8 23.53 -10.45 12.56
N ARG A 9 22.85 -10.69 13.70
CA ARG A 9 21.90 -11.79 13.84
C ARG A 9 20.91 -11.69 12.69
N LYS A 10 20.97 -12.64 11.74
CA LYS A 10 19.97 -12.75 10.67
C LYS A 10 18.65 -13.06 11.35
N LEU A 11 17.69 -12.15 11.22
CA LEU A 11 16.36 -12.34 11.78
C LEU A 11 15.70 -13.55 11.10
N SER A 12 14.83 -14.26 11.82
CA SER A 12 13.99 -15.26 11.17
C SER A 12 12.99 -14.55 10.23
N GLN A 13 12.50 -15.27 9.22
CA GLN A 13 11.47 -14.72 8.32
C GLN A 13 10.24 -14.20 9.09
N ASP A 14 9.82 -14.92 10.13
CA ASP A 14 8.68 -14.51 10.96
C ASP A 14 8.98 -13.24 11.77
N GLU A 15 10.21 -13.07 12.27
CA GLU A 15 10.64 -11.84 12.92
C GLU A 15 10.65 -10.66 11.94
N GLU A 16 11.10 -10.88 10.70
CA GLU A 16 11.09 -9.85 9.66
C GLU A 16 9.67 -9.45 9.23
N ILE A 17 8.77 -10.42 9.05
CA ILE A 17 7.34 -10.17 8.76
C ILE A 17 6.72 -9.37 9.90
N LYS A 18 6.95 -9.78 11.16
CA LYS A 18 6.42 -9.07 12.34
C LYS A 18 6.96 -7.65 12.43
N ASN A 19 8.23 -7.44 12.11
CA ASN A 19 8.83 -6.11 12.08
C ASN A 19 8.25 -5.24 10.96
N SER A 20 8.00 -5.82 9.78
CA SER A 20 7.34 -5.13 8.68
C SER A 20 5.92 -4.69 9.04
N LEU A 21 5.14 -5.61 9.64
CA LEU A 21 3.78 -5.32 10.13
C LEU A 21 3.79 -4.19 11.16
N LYS A 22 4.65 -4.26 12.19
CA LYS A 22 4.75 -3.20 13.21
C LYS A 22 5.08 -1.83 12.62
N LYS A 23 5.92 -1.78 11.59
CA LYS A 23 6.23 -0.53 10.90
C LYS A 23 5.00 0.01 10.15
N ALA A 24 4.29 -0.85 9.43
CA ALA A 24 3.06 -0.48 8.73
C ALA A 24 1.97 0.00 9.72
N GLU A 25 1.79 -0.69 10.84
CA GLU A 25 0.88 -0.26 11.92
C GLU A 25 1.25 1.11 12.46
N LYS A 26 2.55 1.37 12.68
CA LYS A 26 3.04 2.67 13.13
C LYS A 26 2.73 3.77 12.11
N ILE A 27 3.05 3.55 10.84
CA ILE A 27 2.76 4.49 9.74
C ILE A 27 1.26 4.79 9.68
N CYS A 28 0.41 3.76 9.70
CA CYS A 28 -1.03 3.94 9.72
C CYS A 28 -1.47 4.76 10.93
N ASN A 29 -1.01 4.44 12.15
CA ASN A 29 -1.43 5.15 13.36
C ASN A 29 -1.01 6.63 13.35
N GLU A 30 0.20 6.94 12.87
CA GLU A 30 0.71 8.31 12.79
C GLU A 30 -0.01 9.10 11.69
N LEU A 31 -0.09 8.57 10.46
CA LEU A 31 -0.61 9.31 9.32
C LEU A 31 -2.14 9.33 9.25
N ILE A 32 -2.82 8.26 9.66
CA ILE A 32 -4.29 8.22 9.74
C ILE A 32 -4.79 9.06 10.91
N GLY A 33 -4.08 9.05 12.05
CA GLY A 33 -4.46 9.86 13.21
C GLY A 33 -4.33 11.37 12.98
N HIS A 34 -3.49 11.78 12.02
CA HIS A 34 -3.21 13.17 11.69
C HIS A 34 -3.69 13.53 10.27
N SER A 35 -2.86 13.30 9.26
CA SER A 35 -3.05 13.77 7.89
C SER A 35 -4.29 13.21 7.19
N LEU A 36 -4.66 11.95 7.48
CA LEU A 36 -5.83 11.29 6.88
C LEU A 36 -7.00 11.11 7.85
N LYS A 37 -7.01 11.85 8.97
CA LYS A 37 -8.11 11.80 9.95
C LYS A 37 -9.51 12.00 9.33
N PRO A 38 -9.70 12.90 8.34
CA PRO A 38 -11.00 13.08 7.70
C PRO A 38 -11.53 11.83 6.98
N LEU A 39 -10.66 10.87 6.62
CA LEU A 39 -11.10 9.66 5.92
C LEU A 39 -11.84 8.68 6.82
N ASP A 40 -11.75 8.80 8.15
CA ASP A 40 -12.41 7.90 9.09
C ASP A 40 -12.17 6.42 8.76
N ILE A 41 -10.88 6.07 8.64
CA ILE A 41 -10.38 4.71 8.40
C ILE A 41 -9.61 4.16 9.61
N SER A 42 -9.55 4.92 10.71
CA SER A 42 -8.94 4.47 11.94
C SER A 42 -9.73 3.31 12.54
N GLY A 43 -9.04 2.21 12.84
CA GLY A 43 -9.67 1.02 13.44
C GLY A 43 -10.41 0.11 12.46
N TYR A 44 -10.41 0.43 11.16
CA TYR A 44 -10.91 -0.51 10.16
C TYR A 44 -10.08 -1.79 10.15
N ASN A 45 -10.77 -2.93 10.22
CA ASN A 45 -10.19 -4.25 10.07
C ASN A 45 -10.99 -5.04 9.04
N TYR A 46 -10.32 -5.47 7.98
CA TYR A 46 -10.96 -6.18 6.89
C TYR A 46 -11.38 -7.59 7.31
N THR A 47 -12.57 -8.00 6.87
CA THR A 47 -13.04 -9.39 6.88
C THR A 47 -13.54 -9.74 5.48
N ALA A 48 -13.39 -10.99 5.06
CA ALA A 48 -13.78 -11.42 3.72
C ALA A 48 -15.30 -11.60 3.57
N ASP A 49 -16.06 -11.62 4.67
CA ASP A 49 -17.48 -11.99 4.73
C ASP A 49 -18.35 -11.21 3.73
N GLU A 50 -18.22 -9.87 3.69
CA GLU A 50 -18.98 -9.03 2.75
C GLU A 50 -18.67 -9.39 1.28
N ALA A 51 -17.39 -9.63 0.96
CA ALA A 51 -16.98 -9.96 -0.40
C ALA A 51 -17.40 -11.38 -0.79
N ILE A 52 -17.36 -12.34 0.14
CA ILE A 52 -17.82 -13.72 -0.04
C ILE A 52 -19.31 -13.73 -0.38
N GLU A 53 -20.12 -13.05 0.44
CA GLU A 53 -21.57 -12.99 0.28
C GLU A 53 -21.97 -12.38 -1.06
N GLU A 54 -21.38 -11.23 -1.40
CA GLU A 54 -21.77 -10.49 -2.61
C GLU A 54 -21.23 -11.09 -3.91
N LEU A 55 -20.01 -11.67 -3.89
CA LEU A 55 -19.42 -12.27 -5.09
C LEU A 55 -19.89 -13.72 -5.30
N GLY A 56 -20.49 -14.35 -4.28
CA GLY A 56 -20.90 -15.75 -4.33
C GLY A 56 -19.72 -16.71 -4.52
N LEU A 57 -18.54 -16.33 -4.00
CA LEU A 57 -17.30 -17.11 -4.10
C LEU A 57 -17.00 -17.81 -2.77
N ASP A 58 -16.23 -18.89 -2.82
CA ASP A 58 -15.75 -19.50 -1.58
C ASP A 58 -14.67 -18.63 -0.91
N ASP A 59 -14.53 -18.83 0.41
CA ASP A 59 -13.59 -18.09 1.26
C ASP A 59 -12.15 -18.16 0.74
N GLY A 60 -11.71 -19.33 0.26
CA GLY A 60 -10.35 -19.55 -0.23
C GLY A 60 -10.05 -18.70 -1.46
N LEU A 61 -11.00 -18.62 -2.40
CA LEU A 61 -10.86 -17.80 -3.59
C LEU A 61 -10.84 -16.31 -3.27
N VAL A 62 -11.70 -15.82 -2.37
CA VAL A 62 -11.65 -14.40 -1.93
C VAL A 62 -10.32 -14.08 -1.26
N HIS A 63 -9.79 -15.00 -0.44
CA HIS A 63 -8.48 -14.84 0.18
C HIS A 63 -7.35 -14.73 -0.85
N GLN A 64 -7.39 -15.52 -1.92
CA GLN A 64 -6.42 -15.41 -3.03
C GLN A 64 -6.54 -14.07 -3.77
N LEU A 65 -7.76 -13.62 -4.06
CA LEU A 65 -7.99 -12.32 -4.71
C LEU A 65 -7.46 -11.16 -3.85
N VAL A 66 -7.57 -11.25 -2.52
CA VAL A 66 -6.99 -10.27 -1.60
C VAL A 66 -5.46 -10.31 -1.65
N GLU A 67 -4.84 -11.48 -1.76
CA GLU A 67 -3.38 -11.60 -1.95
C GLU A 67 -2.94 -10.99 -3.28
N ASP A 68 -3.66 -11.25 -4.37
CA ASP A 68 -3.40 -10.65 -5.68
C ASP A 68 -3.52 -9.13 -5.64
N TYR A 69 -4.52 -8.61 -4.92
CA TYR A 69 -4.65 -7.18 -4.70
C TYR A 69 -3.44 -6.58 -3.95
N VAL A 70 -2.99 -7.22 -2.87
CA VAL A 70 -1.80 -6.78 -2.13
C VAL A 70 -0.56 -6.79 -3.04
N ILE A 71 -0.38 -7.83 -3.85
CA ILE A 71 0.70 -7.92 -4.82
C ILE A 71 0.62 -6.77 -5.84
N GLN A 72 -0.58 -6.47 -6.35
CA GLN A 72 -0.82 -5.41 -7.31
C GLN A 72 -0.45 -4.03 -6.75
N ILE A 73 -0.86 -3.71 -5.52
CA ILE A 73 -0.52 -2.45 -4.85
C ILE A 73 0.99 -2.30 -4.69
N LEU A 74 1.67 -3.34 -4.19
CA LEU A 74 3.11 -3.30 -3.97
C LEU A 74 3.91 -3.19 -5.26
N LYS A 75 3.48 -3.85 -6.33
CA LYS A 75 4.08 -3.70 -7.67
C LYS A 75 3.83 -2.33 -8.28
N SER A 76 2.64 -1.76 -8.06
CA SER A 76 2.27 -0.44 -8.58
C SER A 76 2.94 0.70 -7.83
N LYS A 77 3.49 0.45 -6.62
CA LYS A 77 4.12 1.46 -5.77
C LYS A 77 5.12 2.33 -6.52
N SER A 78 6.07 1.75 -7.24
CA SER A 78 7.10 2.52 -7.94
C SER A 78 6.51 3.38 -9.04
N VAL A 79 5.49 2.88 -9.74
CA VAL A 79 4.77 3.62 -10.80
C VAL A 79 4.01 4.81 -10.21
N PHE A 80 3.31 4.60 -9.09
CA PHE A 80 2.65 5.68 -8.36
C PHE A 80 3.64 6.77 -7.92
N HIS A 81 4.78 6.37 -7.34
CA HIS A 81 5.81 7.32 -6.91
C HIS A 81 6.39 8.09 -8.10
N ASN A 82 6.68 7.41 -9.21
CA ASN A 82 7.19 8.06 -10.41
C ASN A 82 6.21 9.11 -10.94
N HIS A 83 4.91 8.82 -10.98
CA HIS A 83 3.91 9.81 -11.40
C HIS A 83 3.86 11.03 -10.47
N ILE A 84 3.97 10.85 -9.15
CA ILE A 84 4.05 11.98 -8.22
C ILE A 84 5.34 12.79 -8.42
N GLU A 85 6.48 12.14 -8.63
CA GLU A 85 7.75 12.84 -8.87
C GLU A 85 7.76 13.59 -10.21
N ASP A 86 7.17 13.01 -11.26
CA ASP A 86 6.96 13.68 -12.56
C ASP A 86 6.11 14.94 -12.38
N LEU A 87 5.03 14.87 -11.61
CA LEU A 87 4.19 16.02 -11.26
C LEU A 87 4.94 17.07 -10.44
N LYS A 88 5.75 16.67 -9.45
CA LYS A 88 6.56 17.59 -8.65
C LYS A 88 7.60 18.31 -9.52
N LYS A 89 8.22 17.59 -10.45
CA LYS A 89 9.16 18.15 -11.41
C LYS A 89 8.47 19.15 -12.33
N ALA A 90 7.32 18.80 -12.90
CA ALA A 90 6.51 19.70 -13.72
C ALA A 90 6.12 20.98 -12.95
N ARG A 91 5.77 20.85 -11.67
CA ARG A 91 5.48 22.00 -10.77
C ARG A 91 6.68 22.92 -10.61
N GLN A 92 7.89 22.35 -10.45
CA GLN A 92 9.13 23.13 -10.34
C GLN A 92 9.52 23.82 -11.65
N GLU A 93 9.27 23.16 -12.78
CA GLU A 93 9.52 23.67 -14.13
C GLU A 93 8.42 24.64 -14.61
N ASN A 94 7.37 24.87 -13.82
CA ASN A 94 6.17 25.65 -14.17
C ASN A 94 5.51 25.17 -15.47
N THR A 95 5.48 23.86 -15.69
CA THR A 95 4.79 23.22 -16.81
C THR A 95 3.41 22.70 -16.37
N ILE A 96 2.62 22.23 -17.34
CA ILE A 96 1.27 21.72 -17.09
C ILE A 96 1.36 20.45 -16.24
N LEU A 97 0.61 20.42 -15.14
CA LEU A 97 0.47 19.25 -14.29
C LEU A 97 -0.56 18.29 -14.87
N ASP A 98 -0.10 17.18 -15.44
CA ASP A 98 -0.98 16.12 -15.95
C ASP A 98 -1.14 14.99 -14.91
N TYR A 99 -2.25 15.02 -14.20
CA TYR A 99 -2.61 14.01 -13.21
C TYR A 99 -3.20 12.73 -13.83
N THR A 100 -3.46 12.71 -15.14
CA THR A 100 -4.16 11.60 -15.81
C THR A 100 -3.51 10.24 -15.55
N PRO A 101 -2.18 10.06 -15.70
CA PRO A 101 -1.55 8.75 -15.45
C PRO A 101 -1.72 8.27 -14.00
N LEU A 102 -1.59 9.19 -13.04
CA LEU A 102 -1.78 8.90 -11.62
C LEU A 102 -3.23 8.44 -11.34
N ARG A 103 -4.20 9.21 -11.84
CA ARG A 103 -5.63 8.97 -11.60
C ARG A 103 -6.12 7.70 -12.29
N GLU A 104 -5.63 7.38 -13.48
CA GLU A 104 -5.93 6.12 -14.16
C GLU A 104 -5.40 4.90 -13.39
N LEU A 105 -4.18 5.00 -12.85
CA LEU A 105 -3.61 3.93 -12.02
C LEU A 105 -4.40 3.78 -10.71
N ALA A 106 -4.79 4.88 -10.07
CA ALA A 106 -5.65 4.87 -8.88
C ALA A 106 -7.01 4.22 -9.19
N HIS A 107 -7.66 4.60 -10.29
CA HIS A 107 -8.95 4.06 -10.71
C HIS A 107 -8.93 2.54 -10.93
N LYS A 108 -7.88 2.01 -11.57
CA LYS A 108 -7.71 0.55 -11.77
C LYS A 108 -7.64 -0.20 -10.44
N ASN A 109 -6.85 0.32 -9.49
CA ASN A 109 -6.71 -0.28 -8.16
C ASN A 109 -7.99 -0.13 -7.34
N LEU A 110 -8.69 1.00 -7.49
CA LEU A 110 -9.95 1.29 -6.81
C LEU A 110 -11.06 0.31 -7.21
N GLY A 111 -11.12 -0.06 -8.50
CA GLY A 111 -12.06 -1.08 -8.97
C GLY A 111 -11.89 -2.41 -8.23
N VAL A 112 -10.65 -2.87 -8.04
CA VAL A 112 -10.36 -4.10 -7.30
C VAL A 112 -10.70 -3.95 -5.81
N ALA A 113 -10.29 -2.84 -5.18
CA ALA A 113 -10.59 -2.57 -3.78
C ALA A 113 -12.10 -2.49 -3.50
N ARG A 114 -12.89 -1.98 -4.46
CA ARG A 114 -14.36 -1.97 -4.39
C ARG A 114 -14.92 -3.37 -4.47
N ASN A 115 -14.50 -4.18 -5.45
CA ASN A 115 -14.98 -5.56 -5.61
C ASN A 115 -14.69 -6.43 -4.38
N LEU A 116 -13.55 -6.21 -3.73
CA LEU A 116 -13.15 -6.94 -2.52
C LEU A 116 -13.57 -6.25 -1.22
N ARG A 117 -14.36 -5.17 -1.28
CA ARG A 117 -14.83 -4.43 -0.08
C ARG A 117 -13.70 -3.99 0.88
N ILE A 118 -12.53 -3.66 0.37
CA ILE A 118 -11.38 -3.15 1.15
C ILE A 118 -11.54 -1.64 1.39
N LYS A 119 -12.38 -1.26 2.37
CA LYS A 119 -12.90 0.11 2.56
C LYS A 119 -11.82 1.17 2.81
N ASP A 120 -10.78 0.87 3.56
CA ASP A 120 -9.69 1.81 3.81
C ASP A 120 -8.95 2.16 2.52
N ALA A 121 -8.59 1.16 1.73
CA ALA A 121 -7.95 1.36 0.45
C ALA A 121 -8.86 2.09 -0.56
N GLN A 122 -10.17 1.81 -0.56
CA GLN A 122 -11.13 2.55 -1.39
C GLN A 122 -11.06 4.05 -1.12
N LYS A 123 -11.15 4.46 0.15
CA LYS A 123 -11.11 5.89 0.50
C LYS A 123 -9.77 6.53 0.13
N ILE A 124 -8.65 5.84 0.35
CA ILE A 124 -7.33 6.36 -0.02
C ILE A 124 -7.18 6.51 -1.55
N LEU A 125 -7.67 5.53 -2.31
CA LEU A 125 -7.61 5.57 -3.78
C LEU A 125 -8.56 6.62 -4.37
N ASP A 126 -9.71 6.87 -3.74
CA ASP A 126 -10.60 7.98 -4.11
C ASP A 126 -9.92 9.35 -3.88
N GLU A 127 -9.14 9.52 -2.81
CA GLU A 127 -8.32 10.72 -2.62
C GLU A 127 -7.25 10.88 -3.71
N LEU A 128 -6.56 9.79 -4.07
CA LEU A 128 -5.57 9.79 -5.16
C LEU A 128 -6.17 10.16 -6.52
N MET A 129 -7.46 9.88 -6.72
CA MET A 129 -8.18 10.24 -7.94
C MET A 129 -8.63 11.70 -7.99
N THR A 130 -8.83 12.35 -6.84
CA THR A 130 -9.61 13.59 -6.75
C THR A 130 -8.84 14.79 -6.20
N LYS A 131 -7.73 14.58 -5.49
CA LYS A 131 -6.90 15.65 -4.93
C LYS A 131 -5.71 15.96 -5.84
N ASP A 132 -5.20 17.19 -5.68
CA ASP A 132 -4.09 17.72 -6.46
C ASP A 132 -2.85 18.07 -5.60
N ASP A 133 -3.00 18.09 -4.27
CA ASP A 133 -1.91 18.36 -3.33
C ASP A 133 -0.90 17.20 -3.33
N LEU A 134 0.26 17.43 -3.95
CA LEU A 134 1.28 16.39 -4.18
C LEU A 134 1.89 15.84 -2.87
N GLU A 135 1.98 16.68 -1.84
CA GLU A 135 2.44 16.30 -0.51
C GLU A 135 1.41 15.38 0.15
N TYR A 136 0.13 15.73 0.11
CA TYR A 136 -0.97 14.90 0.58
C TYR A 136 -1.10 13.58 -0.18
N LEU A 137 -0.96 13.61 -1.51
CA LEU A 137 -1.00 12.41 -2.35
C LEU A 137 0.16 11.46 -2.02
N SER A 138 1.35 12.00 -1.70
CA SER A 138 2.49 11.18 -1.25
C SER A 138 2.17 10.45 0.07
N VAL A 139 1.52 11.14 1.01
CA VAL A 139 1.04 10.54 2.27
C VAL A 139 0.00 9.45 2.01
N CYS A 140 -0.91 9.68 1.07
CA CYS A 140 -1.90 8.67 0.67
C CYS A 140 -1.23 7.39 0.16
N LEU A 141 -0.18 7.49 -0.67
CA LEU A 141 0.55 6.32 -1.15
C LEU A 141 1.25 5.55 -0.03
N GLU A 142 1.86 6.25 0.92
CA GLU A 142 2.54 5.63 2.06
C GLU A 142 1.55 4.84 2.92
N VAL A 143 0.36 5.42 3.18
CA VAL A 143 -0.69 4.73 3.94
C VAL A 143 -1.30 3.59 3.13
N LEU A 144 -1.49 3.73 1.82
CA LEU A 144 -1.99 2.66 0.95
C LEU A 144 -1.09 1.42 1.00
N GLU A 145 0.23 1.63 0.95
CA GLU A 145 1.21 0.54 1.11
C GLU A 145 1.12 -0.09 2.50
N ALA A 146 1.07 0.73 3.56
CA ALA A 146 0.96 0.22 4.92
C ALA A 146 -0.32 -0.60 5.14
N CYS A 147 -1.45 -0.16 4.56
CA CYS A 147 -2.70 -0.92 4.56
C CYS A 147 -2.56 -2.27 3.84
N ALA A 148 -1.89 -2.31 2.68
CA ALA A 148 -1.64 -3.56 1.96
C ALA A 148 -0.76 -4.53 2.77
N ILE A 149 0.27 -4.03 3.47
CA ILE A 149 1.11 -4.83 4.37
C ILE A 149 0.28 -5.39 5.53
N LYS A 150 -0.55 -4.56 6.17
CA LYS A 150 -1.45 -5.01 7.26
C LYS A 150 -2.43 -6.07 6.79
N LEU A 151 -2.94 -5.94 5.57
CA LEU A 151 -3.97 -6.82 5.02
C LEU A 151 -3.48 -8.26 4.83
N LYS A 152 -2.27 -8.45 4.28
CA LYS A 152 -1.62 -9.77 4.13
C LYS A 152 -0.11 -9.68 4.41
N PRO A 153 0.34 -9.67 5.68
CA PRO A 153 1.75 -9.39 6.03
C PRO A 153 2.76 -10.35 5.41
N LYS A 154 2.45 -11.65 5.39
CA LYS A 154 3.32 -12.67 4.81
C LYS A 154 3.43 -12.53 3.28
N CYS A 155 2.28 -12.33 2.61
CA CYS A 155 2.25 -12.13 1.15
C CYS A 155 2.98 -10.84 0.76
N ALA A 156 2.74 -9.75 1.48
CA ALA A 156 3.41 -8.48 1.27
C ALA A 156 4.94 -8.60 1.41
N TYR A 157 5.41 -9.19 2.51
CA TYR A 157 6.84 -9.41 2.73
C TYR A 157 7.49 -10.21 1.60
N ASN A 158 6.88 -11.35 1.21
CA ASN A 158 7.41 -12.18 0.13
C ASN A 158 7.46 -11.41 -1.19
N THR A 159 6.43 -10.62 -1.48
CA THR A 159 6.36 -9.78 -2.69
C THR A 159 7.46 -8.73 -2.71
N MET A 160 7.67 -8.02 -1.61
CA MET A 160 8.74 -7.03 -1.49
C MET A 160 10.11 -7.67 -1.68
N LYS A 161 10.36 -8.86 -1.12
CA LYS A 161 11.62 -9.60 -1.34
C LYS A 161 11.83 -9.97 -2.80
N LEU A 162 10.80 -10.39 -3.51
CA LEU A 162 10.90 -10.68 -4.94
C LEU A 162 11.20 -9.42 -5.76
N ILE A 163 10.59 -8.28 -5.41
CA ILE A 163 10.87 -6.99 -6.05
C ILE A 163 12.32 -6.56 -5.80
N GLU A 164 12.81 -6.65 -4.56
CA GLU A 164 14.20 -6.35 -4.18
C GLU A 164 15.21 -7.17 -5.01
N ILE A 165 14.96 -8.49 -5.13
CA ILE A 165 15.81 -9.40 -5.91
C ILE A 165 15.80 -8.99 -7.39
N LYS A 166 14.63 -8.74 -7.97
CA LYS A 166 14.49 -8.36 -9.38
C LYS A 166 15.21 -7.05 -9.71
N ASN A 167 15.22 -6.10 -8.79
CA ASN A 167 15.90 -4.81 -8.98
C ASN A 167 17.42 -4.87 -8.72
N SER A 168 17.92 -5.99 -8.19
CA SER A 168 19.36 -6.20 -7.89
C SER A 168 20.10 -6.96 -9.00
N ILE A 169 19.40 -7.33 -10.08
CA ILE A 169 19.90 -8.02 -11.28
C ILE A 169 19.95 -7.02 -12.42
#